data_AF-A0A519G6A8-F1
#
_entry.id   AF-A0A519G6A8-F1
#
_cell.length_a   1.000
_cell.length_b   1.000
_cell.length_c   1.000
_cell.angle_alpha   90.00
_cell.angle_beta   90.00
_cell.angle_gamma   90.00
#
_symmetry.space_group_name_H-M   'P 1'
#
loop_
_entity.id
_entity.type
_entity.pdbx_description
1 polymer ?
#
loop_
_entity_poly.entity_id
_entity_poly.type
_entity_poly.pdbx_seq_one_letter_code
_entity_poly.pdbx_strand_id
1 'polypeptide(L)'
;MGADSPSERRAVTPSHPTTTTPVVRTDIQGLRALAVSLVLIYHLAPDSLTGGYVGVDVFFVISGFLITLHLLGRIPRSGRDLVGFWSRRVRRLLPASLLVLASTLVASRIWAPETQWANTARHARAATLYVVNWVLSGEVDYQHAEDAASPVQHFWSLSVEEQFYFVWPVLILLLGLLARRLGRENRLHVVLAGLVMVVAASLAYSIHITGTNPSAAYFVTPARVWELGIGGILACIVLLATGHQHHEEHRHRAVRDTLRPEIAVPLAWLGFAAIAYAAVTFTEDTPFPGWHAAIPVLGTAAVIGAQSTQGTGSPGNLLALRPVQWLGDVSYSVYLWHWPLVVIVPQATGHDLTWTDRGSIALATLALAALTKTYVEDRFRGASWGVPLPKPFAIAGLAMTVVIAGAAVQLHESDQLAADARVARE
;
A
#
# COMPACT_ATOMS: atom_id res chain seq x y z
N MET A 1 20.54 -75.61 3.55
CA MET A 1 19.19 -75.75 2.97
C MET A 1 18.21 -75.27 4.04
N GLY A 2 17.49 -74.17 3.78
CA GLY A 2 16.36 -73.68 4.61
C GLY A 2 16.71 -72.88 5.86
N ALA A 3 16.99 -71.58 5.69
CA ALA A 3 16.85 -70.58 6.74
C ALA A 3 15.50 -69.88 6.55
N ASP A 4 14.67 -69.81 7.59
CA ASP A 4 13.50 -68.92 7.65
C ASP A 4 13.39 -68.37 9.09
N SER A 5 13.63 -67.07 9.22
CA SER A 5 13.43 -66.28 10.44
C SER A 5 12.07 -65.57 10.39
N PRO A 6 11.48 -65.21 11.54
CA PRO A 6 10.12 -64.67 11.59
C PRO A 6 10.05 -63.25 11.04
N SER A 7 9.01 -62.97 10.26
CA SER A 7 8.69 -61.68 9.67
C SER A 7 8.48 -60.56 10.70
N GLU A 8 9.43 -59.64 10.82
CA GLU A 8 9.20 -58.32 11.45
C GLU A 8 8.47 -57.39 10.47
N ARG A 9 7.18 -57.15 10.73
CA ARG A 9 6.45 -56.02 10.16
C ARG A 9 7.02 -54.73 10.75
N ARG A 10 7.84 -54.00 9.98
CA ARG A 10 8.20 -52.61 10.29
C ARG A 10 6.93 -51.75 10.35
N ALA A 11 6.56 -51.31 11.55
CA ALA A 11 5.58 -50.26 11.74
C ALA A 11 6.10 -48.97 11.06
N VAL A 12 5.38 -48.50 10.03
CA VAL A 12 5.62 -47.19 9.44
C VAL A 12 5.07 -46.16 10.44
N THR A 13 5.97 -45.52 11.19
CA THR A 13 5.60 -44.40 12.05
C THR A 13 5.11 -43.25 11.15
N PRO A 14 3.89 -42.72 11.35
CA PRO A 14 3.42 -41.60 10.55
C PRO A 14 4.29 -40.38 10.87
N SER A 15 4.99 -39.85 9.86
CA SER A 15 5.71 -38.59 9.97
C SER A 15 4.69 -37.48 10.24
N HIS A 16 4.65 -36.96 11.46
CA HIS A 16 3.89 -35.75 11.77
C HIS A 16 4.39 -34.63 10.85
N PRO A 17 3.50 -33.96 10.10
CA PRO A 17 3.87 -32.74 9.41
C PRO A 17 4.20 -31.72 10.49
N THR A 18 5.47 -31.37 10.62
CA THR A 18 5.90 -30.20 11.39
C THR A 18 5.19 -28.99 10.78
N THR A 19 4.16 -28.50 11.46
CA THR A 19 3.55 -27.21 11.18
C THR A 19 4.60 -26.15 11.45
N THR A 20 5.36 -25.79 10.43
CA THR A 20 6.29 -24.68 10.47
C THR A 20 5.46 -23.40 10.57
N THR A 21 5.52 -22.76 11.74
CA THR A 21 4.93 -21.43 11.95
C THR A 21 5.59 -20.47 10.95
N PRO A 22 4.82 -19.73 10.12
CA PRO A 22 5.40 -18.81 9.15
C PRO A 22 6.29 -17.79 9.86
N VAL A 23 7.53 -17.63 9.39
CA VAL A 23 8.46 -16.63 9.93
C VAL A 23 7.94 -15.23 9.58
N VAL A 24 7.50 -14.48 10.60
CA VAL A 24 7.01 -13.11 10.42
C VAL A 24 8.18 -12.16 10.16
N ARG A 25 8.12 -11.41 9.06
CA ARG A 25 9.06 -10.33 8.72
C ARG A 25 8.77 -9.10 9.59
N THR A 26 9.35 -9.08 10.79
CA THR A 26 9.16 -8.01 11.78
C THR A 26 9.65 -6.65 11.29
N ASP A 27 10.66 -6.63 10.42
CA ASP A 27 11.17 -5.45 9.73
C ASP A 27 10.14 -4.81 8.81
N ILE A 28 9.46 -5.60 7.99
CA ILE A 28 8.41 -5.10 7.08
C ILE A 28 7.24 -4.55 7.89
N GLN A 29 6.83 -5.25 8.96
CA GLN A 29 5.76 -4.74 9.83
C GLN A 29 6.16 -3.47 10.57
N GLY A 30 7.41 -3.39 11.04
CA GLY A 30 7.94 -2.19 11.66
C GLY A 30 8.02 -1.00 10.70
N LEU A 31 8.39 -1.23 9.43
CA LEU A 31 8.35 -0.19 8.40
C LEU A 31 6.92 0.26 8.09
N ARG A 32 5.93 -0.65 8.06
CA ARG A 32 4.50 -0.28 7.93
C ARG A 32 4.04 0.59 9.10
N ALA A 33 4.46 0.27 10.32
CA ALA A 33 4.14 1.04 11.52
C ALA A 33 4.78 2.45 11.47
N LEU A 34 6.05 2.52 11.05
CA LEU A 34 6.75 3.78 10.84
C LEU A 34 6.02 4.62 9.79
N ALA A 35 5.78 4.05 8.61
CA ALA A 35 5.14 4.72 7.47
C ALA A 35 3.79 5.33 7.85
N VAL A 36 2.90 4.57 8.49
CA VAL A 36 1.59 5.11 8.90
C VAL A 36 1.72 6.16 10.01
N SER A 37 2.69 6.03 10.92
CA SER A 37 2.92 7.04 11.95
C SER A 37 3.37 8.37 11.35
N LEU A 38 4.28 8.34 10.36
CA LEU A 38 4.73 9.54 9.66
C LEU A 38 3.55 10.26 9.00
N VAL A 39 2.70 9.52 8.28
CA VAL A 39 1.49 10.05 7.63
C VAL A 39 0.50 10.61 8.66
N LEU A 40 0.24 9.87 9.74
CA LEU A 40 -0.72 10.28 10.77
C LEU A 40 -0.26 11.56 11.48
N ILE A 41 1.03 11.65 11.84
CA ILE A 41 1.61 12.84 12.47
C ILE A 41 1.57 14.02 11.52
N TYR A 42 1.95 13.83 10.25
CA TYR A 42 1.91 14.90 9.24
C TYR A 42 0.52 15.53 9.12
N HIS A 43 -0.54 14.73 9.08
CA HIS A 43 -1.90 15.26 8.94
C HIS A 43 -2.48 15.83 10.24
N LEU A 44 -2.04 15.36 11.41
CA LEU A 44 -2.51 15.88 12.70
C LEU A 44 -1.74 17.11 13.18
N ALA A 45 -0.45 17.18 12.87
CA ALA A 45 0.47 18.21 13.33
C ALA A 45 1.51 18.52 12.23
N PRO A 46 1.09 19.13 11.10
CA PRO A 46 1.95 19.35 9.94
C PRO A 46 3.21 20.14 10.26
N ASP A 47 3.13 21.12 11.18
CA ASP A 47 4.28 21.93 11.62
C ASP A 47 5.35 21.11 12.38
N SER A 48 4.99 19.95 12.93
CA SER A 48 5.90 19.11 13.72
C SER A 48 6.68 18.12 12.87
N LEU A 49 6.16 17.75 11.69
CA LEU A 49 6.76 16.75 10.80
C LEU A 49 6.40 17.06 9.35
N THR A 50 6.97 18.14 8.82
CA THR A 50 6.63 18.73 7.52
C THR A 50 6.80 17.78 6.33
N GLY A 51 7.69 16.79 6.43
CA GLY A 51 7.94 15.79 5.41
C GLY A 51 7.24 14.45 5.65
N GLY A 52 6.35 14.33 6.65
CA GLY A 52 5.78 13.03 7.03
C GLY A 52 4.92 12.37 5.94
N TYR A 53 4.54 13.10 4.87
CA TYR A 53 3.94 12.54 3.66
C TYR A 53 4.81 11.46 2.98
N VAL A 54 6.13 11.45 3.19
CA VAL A 54 7.05 10.43 2.66
C VAL A 54 6.77 9.02 3.19
N GLY A 55 5.95 8.89 4.24
CA GLY A 55 5.44 7.59 4.67
C GLY A 55 4.66 6.86 3.58
N VAL A 56 4.05 7.57 2.62
CA VAL A 56 3.41 6.95 1.44
C VAL A 56 4.43 6.27 0.53
N ASP A 57 5.59 6.90 0.29
CA ASP A 57 6.69 6.32 -0.50
C ASP A 57 7.24 5.05 0.15
N VAL A 58 7.35 5.04 1.47
CA VAL A 58 7.74 3.85 2.25
C VAL A 58 6.72 2.72 2.01
N PHE A 59 5.42 3.02 2.03
CA PHE A 59 4.37 2.05 1.70
C PHE A 59 4.49 1.54 0.26
N PHE A 60 4.73 2.42 -0.71
CA PHE A 60 4.89 2.04 -2.11
C PHE A 60 6.03 1.03 -2.31
N VAL A 61 7.19 1.26 -1.70
CA VAL A 61 8.32 0.31 -1.76
C VAL A 61 7.95 -1.04 -1.12
N ILE A 62 7.33 -1.04 0.06
CA ILE A 62 6.89 -2.27 0.74
C ILE A 62 5.91 -3.05 -0.15
N SER A 63 4.93 -2.35 -0.71
CA SER A 63 3.88 -2.90 -1.55
C SER A 63 4.46 -3.52 -2.83
N GLY A 64 5.33 -2.79 -3.52
CA GLY A 64 6.05 -3.28 -4.69
C GLY A 64 6.90 -4.52 -4.39
N PHE A 65 7.61 -4.53 -3.27
CA PHE A 65 8.40 -5.67 -2.82
C PHE A 65 7.53 -6.91 -2.56
N LEU A 66 6.49 -6.79 -1.72
CA LEU A 66 5.65 -7.92 -1.33
C LEU A 66 4.87 -8.50 -2.52
N ILE A 67 4.31 -7.63 -3.38
CA ILE A 67 3.57 -8.10 -4.54
C ILE A 67 4.47 -8.78 -5.56
N THR A 68 5.64 -8.22 -5.82
CA THR A 68 6.59 -8.81 -6.77
C THR A 68 7.11 -10.13 -6.25
N LEU A 69 7.47 -10.21 -4.96
CA LEU A 69 7.90 -11.46 -4.33
C LEU A 69 6.83 -12.56 -4.44
N HIS A 70 5.55 -12.21 -4.18
CA HIS A 70 4.43 -13.14 -4.33
C HIS A 70 4.25 -13.62 -5.78
N LEU A 71 4.31 -12.70 -6.75
CA LEU A 71 4.17 -13.02 -8.17
C LEU A 71 5.34 -13.87 -8.68
N LEU A 72 6.56 -13.60 -8.24
CA LEU A 72 7.74 -14.36 -8.66
C LEU A 72 7.82 -15.75 -8.00
N GLY A 73 7.25 -15.92 -6.80
CA GLY A 73 7.08 -17.23 -6.17
C GLY A 73 6.29 -18.21 -7.06
N ARG A 74 5.32 -17.70 -7.82
CA ARG A 74 4.61 -18.46 -8.86
C ARG A 74 4.28 -17.56 -10.05
N ILE A 75 5.27 -17.39 -10.94
CA ILE A 75 5.12 -16.53 -12.13
C ILE A 75 3.84 -16.91 -12.89
N PRO A 76 2.90 -15.94 -13.11
CA PRO A 76 1.68 -16.19 -13.86
C PRO A 76 1.99 -16.79 -15.24
N ARG A 77 1.18 -17.76 -15.68
CA ARG A 77 1.34 -18.42 -16.99
C ARG A 77 0.16 -18.19 -17.92
N SER A 78 -0.97 -17.75 -17.37
CA SER A 78 -2.22 -17.57 -18.10
C SER A 78 -3.08 -16.46 -17.47
N GLY A 79 -4.11 -16.00 -18.20
CA GLY A 79 -5.09 -15.06 -17.66
C GLY A 79 -5.84 -15.57 -16.42
N ARG A 80 -6.00 -16.90 -16.26
CA ARG A 80 -6.62 -17.48 -15.06
C ARG A 80 -5.80 -17.24 -13.79
N ASP A 81 -4.48 -17.24 -13.92
CA ASP A 81 -3.58 -16.95 -12.80
C ASP A 81 -3.73 -15.48 -12.36
N LEU A 82 -3.91 -14.58 -13.32
CA LEU A 82 -4.15 -13.15 -13.06
C LEU A 82 -5.48 -12.92 -12.33
N VAL A 83 -6.57 -13.53 -12.83
CA VAL A 83 -7.88 -13.45 -12.16
C VAL A 83 -7.83 -14.01 -10.74
N GLY A 84 -7.10 -15.11 -10.54
CA GLY A 84 -6.87 -15.67 -9.22
C GLY A 84 -6.11 -14.71 -8.30
N PHE A 85 -5.09 -14.02 -8.81
CA PHE A 85 -4.33 -13.01 -8.08
C PHE A 85 -5.21 -11.82 -7.69
N TRP A 86 -5.91 -11.21 -8.65
CA TRP A 86 -6.78 -10.06 -8.39
C TRP A 86 -7.93 -10.40 -7.44
N SER A 87 -8.50 -11.60 -7.54
CA SER A 87 -9.55 -12.05 -6.62
C SER A 87 -9.10 -12.05 -5.14
N ARG A 88 -7.82 -12.36 -4.88
CA ARG A 88 -7.27 -12.30 -3.51
C ARG A 88 -7.07 -10.86 -3.05
N ARG A 89 -6.62 -9.97 -3.94
CA ARG A 89 -6.45 -8.54 -3.65
C ARG A 89 -7.80 -7.86 -3.36
N VAL A 90 -8.79 -8.11 -4.22
CA VAL A 90 -10.16 -7.62 -4.05
C VAL A 90 -10.73 -7.99 -2.68
N ARG A 91 -10.60 -9.25 -2.26
CA ARG A 91 -11.07 -9.69 -0.94
C ARG A 91 -10.36 -9.02 0.23
N ARG A 92 -9.09 -8.69 0.07
CA ARG A 92 -8.26 -8.16 1.14
C ARG A 92 -8.47 -6.66 1.35
N LEU A 93 -8.71 -5.89 0.29
CA LEU A 93 -8.60 -4.42 0.33
C LEU A 93 -9.96 -3.74 0.19
N LEU A 94 -10.77 -4.16 -0.77
CA LEU A 94 -12.03 -3.48 -1.11
C LEU A 94 -13.03 -3.42 0.05
N PRO A 95 -13.22 -4.45 0.90
CA PRO A 95 -14.21 -4.38 1.97
C PRO A 95 -13.98 -3.22 2.95
N ALA A 96 -12.73 -3.01 3.38
CA ALA A 96 -12.40 -1.94 4.31
C ALA A 96 -12.42 -0.57 3.62
N SER A 97 -11.87 -0.46 2.40
CA SER A 97 -11.87 0.80 1.66
C SER A 97 -13.28 1.30 1.35
N LEU A 98 -14.19 0.41 0.93
CA LEU A 98 -15.58 0.75 0.65
C LEU A 98 -16.37 1.09 1.91
N LEU A 99 -16.09 0.42 3.04
CA LEU A 99 -16.68 0.78 4.33
C LEU A 99 -16.33 2.22 4.71
N VAL A 100 -15.05 2.58 4.60
CA VAL A 100 -14.60 3.95 4.90
C VAL A 100 -15.23 4.94 3.93
N LEU A 101 -15.20 4.70 2.61
CA LEU A 101 -15.84 5.59 1.64
C LEU A 101 -17.33 5.81 1.90
N ALA A 102 -18.08 4.75 2.20
CA ALA A 102 -19.50 4.86 2.56
C ALA A 102 -19.69 5.68 3.84
N SER A 103 -18.88 5.41 4.86
CA SER A 103 -18.93 6.12 6.14
C SER A 103 -18.57 7.59 5.96
N THR A 104 -17.59 7.91 5.12
CA THR A 104 -17.16 9.27 4.82
C THR A 104 -18.21 10.04 4.02
N LEU A 105 -18.91 9.40 3.07
CA LEU A 105 -20.04 10.03 2.36
C LEU A 105 -21.16 10.42 3.34
N VAL A 106 -21.54 9.50 4.22
CA VAL A 106 -22.56 9.77 5.25
C VAL A 106 -22.09 10.86 6.21
N ALA A 107 -20.84 10.78 6.68
CA ALA A 107 -20.25 11.77 7.58
C ALA A 107 -20.19 13.16 6.95
N SER A 108 -19.75 13.25 5.70
CA SER A 108 -19.71 14.51 4.95
C SER A 108 -21.09 15.12 4.83
N ARG A 109 -22.13 14.33 4.58
CA ARG A 109 -23.50 14.85 4.52
C ARG A 109 -24.00 15.41 5.85
N ILE A 110 -23.60 14.80 6.98
CA ILE A 110 -24.07 15.21 8.31
C ILE A 110 -23.31 16.44 8.80
N TRP A 111 -22.00 16.51 8.54
CA TRP A 111 -21.11 17.47 9.20
C TRP A 111 -20.39 18.44 8.26
N ALA A 112 -20.25 18.13 6.97
CA ALA A 112 -19.61 19.04 6.01
C ALA A 112 -20.61 20.07 5.46
N PRO A 113 -20.16 21.29 5.13
CA PRO A 113 -20.98 22.27 4.42
C PRO A 113 -21.53 21.72 3.09
N GLU A 114 -22.77 22.11 2.75
CA GLU A 114 -23.46 21.67 1.52
C GLU A 114 -22.63 21.97 0.25
N THR A 115 -21.84 23.04 0.27
CA THR A 115 -20.94 23.43 -0.83
C THR A 115 -19.86 22.38 -1.12
N GLN A 116 -19.50 21.53 -0.15
CA GLN A 116 -18.48 20.48 -0.32
C GLN A 116 -19.07 19.11 -0.70
N TRP A 117 -20.38 18.94 -0.68
CA TRP A 117 -21.03 17.65 -0.92
C TRP A 117 -20.78 17.14 -2.33
N ALA A 118 -20.95 17.99 -3.35
CA ALA A 118 -20.70 17.63 -4.73
C ALA A 118 -19.24 17.22 -4.96
N ASN A 119 -18.29 17.98 -4.39
CA ASN A 119 -16.86 17.69 -4.49
C ASN A 119 -16.53 16.33 -3.86
N THR A 120 -16.98 16.12 -2.62
CA THR A 120 -16.77 14.87 -1.88
C THR A 120 -17.37 13.67 -2.62
N ALA A 121 -18.58 13.80 -3.16
CA ALA A 121 -19.25 12.74 -3.89
C ALA A 121 -18.54 12.42 -5.22
N ARG A 122 -18.06 13.42 -5.97
CA ARG A 122 -17.25 13.22 -7.18
C ARG A 122 -15.96 12.45 -6.86
N HIS A 123 -15.25 12.85 -5.81
CA HIS A 123 -14.02 12.19 -5.39
C HIS A 123 -14.27 10.78 -4.84
N ALA A 124 -15.37 10.55 -4.12
CA ALA A 124 -15.72 9.23 -3.60
C ALA A 124 -16.04 8.25 -4.75
N ARG A 125 -16.71 8.70 -5.81
CA ARG A 125 -16.92 7.88 -7.02
C ARG A 125 -15.60 7.51 -7.68
N ALA A 126 -14.72 8.50 -7.86
CA ALA A 126 -13.42 8.27 -8.47
C ALA A 126 -12.53 7.37 -7.59
N ALA A 127 -12.60 7.50 -6.26
CA ALA A 127 -11.86 6.68 -5.30
C ALA A 127 -12.38 5.24 -5.28
N THR A 128 -13.70 5.05 -5.39
CA THR A 128 -14.33 3.72 -5.54
C THR A 128 -13.80 2.99 -6.77
N LEU A 129 -13.58 3.74 -7.86
CA LEU A 129 -13.04 3.22 -9.12
C LEU A 129 -11.51 3.21 -9.18
N TYR A 130 -10.83 3.60 -8.09
CA TYR A 130 -9.36 3.72 -8.01
C TYR A 130 -8.75 4.62 -9.09
N VAL A 131 -9.41 5.75 -9.39
CA VAL A 131 -8.95 6.76 -10.34
C VAL A 131 -8.98 8.20 -9.79
N VAL A 132 -9.19 8.37 -8.46
CA VAL A 132 -9.28 9.71 -7.85
C VAL A 132 -8.00 10.52 -8.01
N ASN A 133 -6.85 9.86 -8.11
CA ASN A 133 -5.58 10.53 -8.34
C ASN A 133 -5.56 11.30 -9.68
N TRP A 134 -6.23 10.78 -10.72
CA TRP A 134 -6.34 11.46 -12.01
C TRP A 134 -7.28 12.66 -11.95
N VAL A 135 -8.39 12.55 -11.21
CA VAL A 135 -9.30 13.67 -10.95
C VAL A 135 -8.54 14.79 -10.23
N LEU A 136 -7.88 14.45 -9.12
CA LEU A 136 -7.09 15.40 -8.33
C LEU A 136 -6.00 16.05 -9.17
N SER A 137 -5.26 15.28 -10.00
CA SER A 137 -4.20 15.83 -10.86
C SER A 137 -4.68 16.90 -11.84
N GLY A 138 -5.93 16.81 -12.33
CA GLY A 138 -6.52 17.80 -13.23
C GLY A 138 -7.13 19.00 -12.51
N GLU A 139 -7.41 18.87 -11.21
CA GLU A 139 -7.96 19.95 -10.37
C GLU A 139 -6.87 20.82 -9.75
N VAL A 140 -5.62 20.37 -9.70
CA VAL A 140 -4.48 21.12 -9.16
C VAL A 140 -4.32 22.52 -9.80
N ASP A 141 -4.50 22.63 -11.12
CA ASP A 141 -4.40 23.92 -11.80
C ASP A 141 -5.58 24.86 -11.45
N TYR A 142 -6.70 24.29 -10.97
CA TYR A 142 -7.93 24.99 -10.56
C TYR A 142 -7.93 25.36 -9.06
N GLN A 143 -7.27 24.55 -8.21
CA GLN A 143 -7.27 24.60 -6.73
C GLN A 143 -6.25 25.57 -6.12
N HIS A 144 -5.57 26.40 -6.92
CA HIS A 144 -4.89 27.60 -6.38
C HIS A 144 -5.89 28.65 -5.83
N ALA A 145 -7.19 28.37 -5.90
CA ALA A 145 -8.28 29.14 -5.31
C ALA A 145 -9.04 28.30 -4.24
N GLU A 146 -8.71 28.53 -2.97
CA GLU A 146 -9.60 28.53 -1.79
C GLU A 146 -10.37 27.27 -1.34
N ASP A 147 -10.34 26.13 -2.03
CA ASP A 147 -11.13 24.95 -1.62
C ASP A 147 -10.42 24.05 -0.59
N ALA A 148 -11.13 23.73 0.50
CA ALA A 148 -10.70 22.76 1.50
C ALA A 148 -10.53 21.35 0.88
N ALA A 149 -9.48 20.65 1.29
CA ALA A 149 -9.17 19.31 0.81
C ALA A 149 -10.34 18.33 1.05
N SER A 150 -10.62 17.48 0.07
CA SER A 150 -11.74 16.52 0.16
C SER A 150 -11.48 15.46 1.24
N PRO A 151 -12.50 15.02 1.99
CA PRO A 151 -12.33 14.03 3.06
C PRO A 151 -11.97 12.62 2.56
N VAL A 152 -11.95 12.40 1.23
CA VAL A 152 -11.47 11.17 0.60
C VAL A 152 -10.18 11.36 -0.21
N GLN A 153 -9.55 12.54 -0.16
CA GLN A 153 -8.39 12.88 -0.99
C GLN A 153 -7.24 11.88 -0.86
N HIS A 154 -6.90 11.43 0.36
CA HIS A 154 -5.84 10.44 0.63
C HIS A 154 -5.97 9.12 -0.17
N PHE A 155 -7.15 8.78 -0.73
CA PHE A 155 -7.32 7.63 -1.62
C PHE A 155 -6.54 7.74 -2.94
N TRP A 156 -5.95 8.90 -3.25
CA TRP A 156 -5.09 9.06 -4.41
C TRP A 156 -3.94 8.04 -4.42
N SER A 157 -3.30 7.83 -3.28
CA SER A 157 -2.14 6.94 -3.17
C SER A 157 -2.56 5.49 -3.34
N LEU A 158 -3.71 5.12 -2.76
CA LEU A 158 -4.33 3.81 -2.91
C LEU A 158 -4.76 3.56 -4.37
N SER A 159 -5.20 4.60 -5.09
CA SER A 159 -5.52 4.50 -6.52
C SER A 159 -4.28 4.18 -7.35
N VAL A 160 -3.17 4.87 -7.10
CA VAL A 160 -1.87 4.56 -7.72
C VAL A 160 -1.45 3.12 -7.42
N GLU A 161 -1.60 2.70 -6.16
CA GLU A 161 -1.24 1.37 -5.69
C GLU A 161 -2.08 0.25 -6.37
N GLU A 162 -3.40 0.42 -6.44
CA GLU A 162 -4.30 -0.55 -7.10
C GLU A 162 -4.11 -0.58 -8.61
N GLN A 163 -3.84 0.56 -9.26
CA GLN A 163 -3.46 0.61 -10.68
C GLN A 163 -2.18 -0.19 -10.93
N PHE A 164 -1.17 -0.05 -10.04
CA PHE A 164 0.02 -0.88 -10.08
C PHE A 164 -0.33 -2.37 -9.89
N TYR A 165 -1.17 -2.74 -8.92
CA TYR A 165 -1.58 -4.14 -8.72
C TYR A 165 -2.39 -4.74 -9.87
N PHE A 166 -3.07 -3.90 -10.63
CA PHE A 166 -3.75 -4.33 -11.84
C PHE A 166 -2.74 -4.59 -12.97
N VAL A 167 -1.82 -3.66 -13.24
CA VAL A 167 -0.90 -3.73 -14.39
C VAL A 167 0.31 -4.64 -14.15
N TRP A 168 0.86 -4.65 -12.94
CA TRP A 168 2.13 -5.34 -12.63
C TRP A 168 2.11 -6.86 -12.85
N PRO A 169 1.06 -7.61 -12.47
CA PRO A 169 0.95 -9.03 -12.81
C PRO A 169 0.92 -9.31 -14.32
N VAL A 170 0.29 -8.41 -15.10
CA VAL A 170 0.26 -8.50 -16.56
C VAL A 170 1.65 -8.28 -17.12
N LEU A 171 2.38 -7.26 -16.65
CA LEU A 171 3.77 -7.02 -17.05
C LEU A 171 4.66 -8.23 -16.78
N ILE A 172 4.60 -8.80 -15.56
CA ILE A 172 5.40 -9.99 -15.20
C ILE A 172 5.01 -11.22 -16.05
N LEU A 173 3.72 -11.41 -16.34
CA LEU A 173 3.27 -12.45 -17.26
C LEU A 173 3.89 -12.27 -18.65
N LEU A 174 3.81 -11.06 -19.23
CA LEU A 174 4.32 -10.75 -20.56
C LEU A 174 5.84 -10.92 -20.63
N LEU A 175 6.59 -10.46 -19.63
CA LEU A 175 8.04 -10.66 -19.53
C LEU A 175 8.39 -12.14 -19.37
N GLY A 176 7.60 -12.89 -18.60
CA GLY A 176 7.74 -14.34 -18.46
C GLY A 176 7.48 -15.10 -19.77
N LEU A 177 6.49 -14.68 -20.56
CA LEU A 177 6.22 -15.22 -21.90
C LEU A 177 7.33 -14.85 -22.89
N LEU A 178 7.84 -13.62 -22.84
CA LEU A 178 8.98 -13.17 -23.65
C LEU A 178 10.22 -14.00 -23.34
N ALA A 179 10.54 -14.24 -22.06
CA ALA A 179 11.67 -15.08 -21.66
C ALA A 179 11.57 -16.50 -22.25
N ARG A 180 10.36 -17.08 -22.28
CA ARG A 180 10.11 -18.37 -22.91
C ARG A 180 10.33 -18.33 -24.42
N ARG A 181 9.84 -17.29 -25.10
CA ARG A 181 10.02 -17.12 -26.56
C ARG A 181 11.48 -16.96 -26.94
N LEU A 182 12.27 -16.27 -26.12
CA LEU A 182 13.70 -16.06 -26.31
C LEU A 182 14.56 -17.28 -25.92
N GLY A 183 13.96 -18.41 -25.53
CA GLY A 183 14.68 -19.61 -25.13
C GLY A 183 15.53 -19.45 -23.86
N ARG A 184 15.26 -18.43 -23.03
CA ARG A 184 16.05 -18.16 -21.82
C ARG A 184 15.63 -19.10 -20.70
N GLU A 185 16.57 -19.90 -20.21
CA GLU A 185 16.34 -20.83 -19.10
C GLU A 185 15.94 -20.10 -17.82
N ASN A 186 16.66 -19.00 -17.50
CA ASN A 186 16.38 -18.19 -16.31
C ASN A 186 15.50 -16.98 -16.65
N ARG A 187 14.19 -17.15 -16.48
CA ARG A 187 13.17 -16.10 -16.73
C ARG A 187 13.34 -14.88 -15.84
N LEU A 188 13.96 -15.02 -14.66
CA LEU A 188 14.08 -13.94 -13.68
C LEU A 188 14.98 -12.80 -14.19
N HIS A 189 16.02 -13.10 -14.98
CA HIS A 189 16.86 -12.06 -15.59
C HIS A 189 16.10 -11.19 -16.59
N VAL A 190 15.23 -11.81 -17.40
CA VAL A 190 14.40 -11.07 -18.37
C VAL A 190 13.37 -10.22 -17.65
N VAL A 191 12.76 -10.77 -16.60
CA VAL A 191 11.83 -10.01 -15.75
C VAL A 191 12.56 -8.84 -15.11
N LEU A 192 13.69 -9.06 -14.43
CA LEU A 192 14.49 -8.00 -13.81
C LEU A 192 14.85 -6.90 -14.81
N ALA A 193 15.37 -7.26 -15.99
CA ALA A 193 15.71 -6.28 -17.03
C ALA A 193 14.48 -5.45 -17.44
N GLY A 194 13.32 -6.10 -17.65
CA GLY A 194 12.08 -5.41 -17.96
C GLY A 194 11.60 -4.47 -16.85
N LEU A 195 11.71 -4.89 -15.58
CA LEU A 195 11.34 -4.05 -14.44
C LEU A 195 12.28 -2.85 -14.31
N VAL A 196 13.59 -3.03 -14.49
CA VAL A 196 14.58 -1.94 -14.49
C VAL A 196 14.25 -0.92 -15.58
N MET A 197 13.89 -1.36 -16.79
CA MET A 197 13.49 -0.45 -17.87
C MET A 197 12.24 0.37 -17.51
N VAL A 198 11.22 -0.27 -16.93
CA VAL A 198 9.99 0.43 -16.51
C VAL A 198 10.28 1.43 -15.38
N VAL A 199 11.10 1.04 -14.39
CA VAL A 199 11.52 1.91 -13.29
C VAL A 199 12.31 3.11 -13.79
N ALA A 200 13.28 2.89 -14.69
CA ALA A 200 14.07 3.98 -15.27
C ALA A 200 13.20 4.95 -16.07
N ALA A 201 12.27 4.45 -16.88
CA ALA A 201 11.34 5.29 -17.64
C ALA A 201 10.40 6.09 -16.72
N SER A 202 9.86 5.46 -15.68
CA SER A 202 8.98 6.12 -14.70
C SER A 202 9.74 7.17 -13.87
N LEU A 203 10.98 6.90 -13.46
CA LEU A 203 11.82 7.88 -12.76
C LEU A 203 12.19 9.06 -13.65
N ALA A 204 12.55 8.81 -14.92
CA ALA A 204 12.84 9.88 -15.88
C ALA A 204 11.61 10.77 -16.11
N TYR A 205 10.43 10.16 -16.26
CA TYR A 205 9.18 10.89 -16.35
C TYR A 205 8.87 11.68 -15.08
N SER A 206 9.06 11.08 -13.90
CA SER A 206 8.90 11.73 -12.59
C SER A 206 9.76 12.99 -12.46
N ILE A 207 11.06 12.89 -12.77
CA ILE A 207 11.98 14.04 -12.74
C ILE A 207 11.52 15.12 -13.72
N HIS A 208 11.12 14.74 -14.93
CA HIS A 208 10.67 15.69 -15.95
C HIS A 208 9.40 16.44 -15.53
N ILE A 209 8.34 15.72 -15.16
CA ILE A 209 7.05 16.34 -14.82
C ILE A 209 7.10 17.10 -13.50
N THR A 210 7.87 16.64 -12.50
CA THR A 210 8.09 17.41 -11.28
C THR A 210 8.83 18.72 -11.57
N GLY A 211 9.69 18.77 -12.59
CA GLY A 211 10.35 20.01 -13.00
C GLY A 211 9.41 21.04 -13.64
N THR A 212 8.28 20.61 -14.21
CA THR A 212 7.33 21.50 -14.92
C THR A 212 6.04 21.75 -14.16
N ASN A 213 5.51 20.75 -13.45
CA ASN A 213 4.29 20.81 -12.66
C ASN A 213 4.38 19.82 -11.47
N PRO A 214 5.07 20.19 -10.37
CA PRO A 214 5.22 19.34 -9.18
C PRO A 214 3.88 18.86 -8.61
N SER A 215 2.89 19.75 -8.55
CA SER A 215 1.60 19.46 -7.92
C SER A 215 0.80 18.41 -8.70
N ALA A 216 0.83 18.45 -10.04
CA ALA A 216 0.29 17.36 -10.86
C ALA A 216 1.14 16.08 -10.74
N ALA A 217 2.48 16.22 -10.75
CA ALA A 217 3.42 15.11 -10.61
C ALA A 217 3.18 14.27 -9.34
N TYR A 218 2.72 14.92 -8.27
CA TYR A 218 2.38 14.29 -7.00
C TYR A 218 1.32 13.18 -7.15
N PHE A 219 0.30 13.40 -7.99
CA PHE A 219 -0.85 12.50 -8.13
C PHE A 219 -0.76 11.52 -9.30
N VAL A 220 -0.02 11.83 -10.36
CA VAL A 220 -0.04 11.02 -11.59
C VAL A 220 0.72 9.71 -11.43
N THR A 221 0.05 8.59 -11.75
CA THR A 221 0.58 7.23 -11.59
C THR A 221 1.96 7.03 -12.25
N PRO A 222 2.22 7.45 -13.50
CA PRO A 222 3.51 7.19 -14.15
C PRO A 222 4.71 7.88 -13.47
N ALA A 223 4.50 8.94 -12.68
CA ALA A 223 5.55 9.60 -11.89
C ALA A 223 5.87 8.87 -10.58
N ARG A 224 4.97 7.98 -10.11
CA ARG A 224 5.09 7.27 -8.82
C ARG A 224 5.46 5.79 -8.96
N VAL A 225 5.19 5.16 -10.12
CA VAL A 225 5.39 3.72 -10.34
C VAL A 225 6.83 3.25 -10.06
N TRP A 226 7.84 4.09 -10.31
CA TRP A 226 9.24 3.74 -10.02
C TRP A 226 9.49 3.44 -8.54
N GLU A 227 8.76 4.07 -7.62
CA GLU A 227 8.89 3.86 -6.16
C GLU A 227 8.46 2.44 -5.78
N LEU A 228 7.29 2.00 -6.30
CA LEU A 228 6.84 0.61 -6.17
C LEU A 228 7.78 -0.34 -6.91
N GLY A 229 8.23 0.05 -8.09
CA GLY A 229 9.11 -0.75 -8.93
C GLY A 229 10.49 -1.00 -8.30
N ILE A 230 11.04 -0.08 -7.50
CA ILE A 230 12.26 -0.30 -6.71
C ILE A 230 12.06 -1.45 -5.72
N GLY A 231 10.92 -1.49 -5.02
CA GLY A 231 10.55 -2.64 -4.19
C GLY A 231 10.50 -3.94 -5.00
N GLY A 232 9.94 -3.89 -6.22
CA GLY A 232 9.89 -5.04 -7.12
C GLY A 232 11.27 -5.52 -7.60
N ILE A 233 12.17 -4.60 -7.94
CA ILE A 233 13.57 -4.90 -8.28
C ILE A 233 14.26 -5.56 -7.10
N LEU A 234 14.08 -5.05 -5.88
CA LEU A 234 14.65 -5.64 -4.68
C LEU A 234 14.16 -7.08 -4.47
N ALA A 235 12.89 -7.37 -4.74
CA ALA A 235 12.37 -8.74 -4.68
C ALA A 235 13.05 -9.67 -5.69
N CYS A 236 13.32 -9.20 -6.93
CA CYS A 236 14.10 -9.94 -7.91
C CYS A 236 15.54 -10.21 -7.43
N ILE A 237 16.22 -9.20 -6.91
CA ILE A 237 17.60 -9.31 -6.39
C ILE A 237 17.68 -10.34 -5.27
N VAL A 238 16.75 -10.26 -4.31
CA VAL A 238 16.63 -11.22 -3.20
C VAL A 238 16.45 -12.66 -3.69
N LEU A 239 15.61 -12.87 -4.71
CA LEU A 239 15.39 -14.20 -5.29
C LEU A 239 16.57 -14.71 -6.12
N LEU A 240 17.30 -13.83 -6.79
CA LEU A 240 18.53 -14.20 -7.52
C LEU A 240 19.65 -14.60 -6.55
N ALA A 241 19.81 -13.86 -5.45
CA ALA A 241 20.84 -14.12 -4.45
C ALA A 241 20.65 -15.46 -3.70
N THR A 242 19.40 -15.91 -3.52
CA THR A 242 19.08 -17.11 -2.72
C THR A 242 18.84 -18.39 -3.52
N GLY A 243 18.85 -18.31 -4.85
CA GLY A 243 18.56 -19.44 -5.72
C GLY A 243 17.11 -19.94 -5.65
N HIS A 244 16.74 -20.83 -6.58
CA HIS A 244 15.39 -21.40 -6.70
C HIS A 244 15.07 -22.47 -5.63
N GLN A 245 15.54 -22.33 -4.39
CA GLN A 245 15.14 -23.27 -3.34
C GLN A 245 13.68 -23.01 -2.93
N HIS A 246 12.83 -24.03 -3.12
CA HIS A 246 11.36 -23.93 -3.11
C HIS A 246 10.70 -23.74 -1.73
N HIS A 247 11.46 -23.68 -0.63
CA HIS A 247 10.90 -23.48 0.71
C HIS A 247 11.09 -22.04 1.21
N GLU A 248 9.98 -21.36 1.53
CA GLU A 248 9.95 -19.99 2.08
C GLU A 248 10.88 -19.82 3.30
N GLU A 249 10.92 -20.80 4.20
CA GLU A 249 11.81 -20.75 5.38
C GLU A 249 13.30 -20.76 5.04
N HIS A 250 13.71 -21.51 4.00
CA HIS A 250 15.12 -21.62 3.61
C HIS A 250 15.58 -20.38 2.85
N ARG A 251 14.69 -19.76 2.06
CA ARG A 251 14.96 -18.48 1.39
C ARG A 251 15.28 -17.35 2.36
N HIS A 252 14.54 -17.28 3.46
CA HIS A 252 14.72 -16.21 4.45
C HIS A 252 16.02 -16.37 5.25
N ARG A 253 16.45 -17.62 5.53
CA ARG A 253 17.78 -17.89 6.10
C ARG A 253 18.89 -17.56 5.10
N ALA A 254 18.73 -17.95 3.83
CA ALA A 254 19.74 -17.74 2.80
C ALA A 254 20.03 -16.25 2.52
N VAL A 255 19.03 -15.35 2.50
CA VAL A 255 19.31 -13.91 2.33
C VAL A 255 20.04 -13.34 3.56
N ARG A 256 19.60 -13.73 4.77
CA ARG A 256 20.26 -13.33 6.02
C ARG A 256 21.73 -13.72 6.02
N ASP A 257 22.05 -14.89 5.48
CA ASP A 257 23.42 -15.40 5.39
C ASP A 257 24.22 -14.77 4.23
N THR A 258 23.56 -14.03 3.32
CA THR A 258 24.20 -13.37 2.17
C THR A 258 24.91 -12.07 2.56
N LEU A 259 24.30 -11.27 3.45
CA LEU A 259 24.90 -10.03 3.94
C LEU A 259 25.51 -10.25 5.32
N ARG A 260 26.81 -9.98 5.44
CA ARG A 260 27.50 -10.03 6.73
C ARG A 260 26.87 -9.01 7.70
N PRO A 261 26.65 -9.36 8.99
CA PRO A 261 26.01 -8.46 9.96
C PRO A 261 26.66 -7.07 10.06
N GLU A 262 27.97 -6.99 9.85
CA GLU A 262 28.78 -5.76 9.88
C GLU A 262 28.38 -4.77 8.78
N ILE A 263 27.78 -5.24 7.68
CA ILE A 263 27.26 -4.42 6.59
C ILE A 263 25.74 -4.22 6.74
N ALA A 264 25.04 -5.28 7.14
CA ALA A 264 23.59 -5.27 7.26
C ALA A 264 23.08 -4.28 8.33
N VAL A 265 23.74 -4.21 9.50
CA VAL A 265 23.32 -3.30 10.58
C VAL A 265 23.49 -1.83 10.19
N PRO A 266 24.66 -1.35 9.72
CA PRO A 266 24.81 0.03 9.26
C PRO A 266 23.89 0.37 8.09
N LEU A 267 23.68 -0.55 7.14
CA LEU A 267 22.78 -0.33 6.01
C LEU A 267 21.32 -0.12 6.46
N ALA A 268 20.84 -0.90 7.43
CA ALA A 268 19.51 -0.73 7.99
C ALA A 268 19.37 0.64 8.69
N TRP A 269 20.34 1.03 9.51
CA TRP A 269 20.32 2.33 10.19
C TRP A 269 20.45 3.50 9.22
N LEU A 270 21.28 3.38 8.18
CA LEU A 270 21.36 4.38 7.11
C LEU A 270 20.02 4.52 6.38
N GLY A 271 19.32 3.41 6.15
CA GLY A 271 17.98 3.42 5.57
C GLY A 271 16.95 4.14 6.45
N PHE A 272 16.94 3.86 7.76
CA PHE A 272 16.09 4.59 8.71
C PHE A 272 16.46 6.07 8.80
N ALA A 273 17.76 6.40 8.78
CA ALA A 273 18.24 7.77 8.80
C ALA A 273 17.81 8.54 7.54
N ALA A 274 17.83 7.91 6.36
CA ALA A 274 17.34 8.51 5.13
C ALA A 274 15.83 8.81 5.18
N ILE A 275 15.02 7.87 5.68
CA ILE A 275 13.57 8.08 5.88
C ILE A 275 13.33 9.22 6.88
N ALA A 276 14.03 9.19 8.02
CA ALA A 276 13.89 10.21 9.05
C ALA A 276 14.32 11.60 8.53
N TYR A 277 15.43 11.67 7.80
CA TYR A 277 15.91 12.90 7.16
C TYR A 277 14.83 13.47 6.24
N ALA A 278 14.28 12.67 5.33
CA ALA A 278 13.21 13.13 4.44
C ALA A 278 11.98 13.61 5.24
N ALA A 279 11.57 12.88 6.28
CA ALA A 279 10.42 13.21 7.10
C ALA A 279 10.55 14.54 7.87
N VAL A 280 11.77 14.93 8.28
CA VAL A 280 12.00 16.15 9.08
C VAL A 280 12.51 17.34 8.28
N THR A 281 13.05 17.12 7.07
CA THR A 281 13.65 18.20 6.27
C THR A 281 12.84 18.59 5.04
N PHE A 282 12.01 17.69 4.51
CA PHE A 282 11.17 18.02 3.38
C PHE A 282 9.99 18.88 3.85
N THR A 283 9.53 19.74 2.95
CA THR A 283 8.42 20.69 3.17
C THR A 283 7.49 20.69 1.96
N GLU A 284 6.45 21.53 2.00
CA GLU A 284 5.55 21.77 0.86
C GLU A 284 6.28 22.43 -0.33
N ASP A 285 7.37 23.16 -0.07
CA ASP A 285 8.21 23.78 -1.10
C ASP A 285 9.15 22.78 -1.79
N THR A 286 9.29 21.56 -1.27
CA THR A 286 10.16 20.54 -1.86
C THR A 286 9.52 20.04 -3.15
N PRO A 287 10.16 20.19 -4.34
CA PRO A 287 9.60 19.69 -5.59
C PRO A 287 9.53 18.16 -5.56
N PHE A 288 8.32 17.63 -5.36
CA PHE A 288 8.07 16.23 -5.09
C PHE A 288 7.13 15.62 -6.14
N PRO A 289 7.28 14.34 -6.55
CA PRO A 289 8.31 13.37 -6.16
C PRO A 289 9.70 13.68 -6.70
N GLY A 290 9.87 13.69 -8.02
CA GLY A 290 11.16 13.83 -8.69
C GLY A 290 12.25 12.92 -8.11
N TRP A 291 13.47 13.43 -8.07
CA TRP A 291 14.61 12.73 -7.48
C TRP A 291 14.63 12.81 -5.93
N HIS A 292 13.91 13.75 -5.31
CA HIS A 292 13.84 13.88 -3.84
C HIS A 292 13.24 12.63 -3.20
N ALA A 293 12.22 12.05 -3.82
CA ALA A 293 11.62 10.77 -3.42
C ALA A 293 12.63 9.61 -3.40
N ALA A 294 13.80 9.71 -4.05
CA ALA A 294 14.84 8.67 -3.99
C ALA A 294 15.39 8.46 -2.58
N ILE A 295 15.38 9.50 -1.74
CA ILE A 295 15.89 9.42 -0.37
C ILE A 295 15.05 8.43 0.48
N PRO A 296 13.74 8.63 0.68
CA PRO A 296 12.92 7.68 1.44
C PRO A 296 12.76 6.34 0.72
N VAL A 297 12.74 6.31 -0.62
CA VAL A 297 12.58 5.08 -1.41
C VAL A 297 13.78 4.15 -1.29
N LEU A 298 14.99 4.67 -1.54
CA LEU A 298 16.22 3.89 -1.40
C LEU A 298 16.52 3.59 0.06
N GLY A 299 16.17 4.50 0.99
CA GLY A 299 16.23 4.24 2.42
C GLY A 299 15.37 3.04 2.83
N THR A 300 14.13 2.97 2.35
CA THR A 300 13.23 1.84 2.59
C THR A 300 13.76 0.55 1.97
N ALA A 301 14.25 0.62 0.73
CA ALA A 301 14.86 -0.53 0.06
C ALA A 301 16.10 -1.05 0.82
N ALA A 302 16.92 -0.15 1.37
CA ALA A 302 18.07 -0.49 2.21
C ALA A 302 17.65 -1.22 3.50
N VAL A 303 16.60 -0.75 4.19
CA VAL A 303 16.07 -1.45 5.39
C VAL A 303 15.57 -2.86 5.03
N ILE A 304 14.75 -2.99 3.99
CA ILE A 304 14.19 -4.28 3.56
C ILE A 304 15.30 -5.24 3.08
N GLY A 305 16.29 -4.71 2.35
CA GLY A 305 17.40 -5.47 1.77
C GLY A 305 18.43 -5.91 2.80
N ALA A 306 18.68 -5.09 3.82
CA ALA A 306 19.59 -5.41 4.91
C ALA A 306 19.15 -6.65 5.71
N GLN A 307 17.83 -6.84 5.87
CA GLN A 307 17.24 -7.93 6.67
C GLN A 307 17.83 -8.09 8.07
N SER A 308 18.37 -7.00 8.62
CA SER A 308 19.03 -6.95 9.92
C SER A 308 17.97 -6.98 11.03
N THR A 309 17.38 -8.15 11.25
CA THR A 309 16.33 -8.40 12.24
C THR A 309 16.84 -9.06 13.51
N GLN A 310 18.09 -9.53 13.52
CA GLN A 310 18.70 -10.29 14.61
C GLN A 310 20.18 -9.90 14.77
N GLY A 311 20.68 -9.85 16.01
CA GLY A 311 22.09 -9.58 16.34
C GLY A 311 22.32 -8.28 17.11
N THR A 312 23.52 -8.14 17.70
CA THR A 312 23.90 -6.96 18.48
C THR A 312 23.88 -5.69 17.62
N GLY A 313 23.19 -4.64 18.07
CA GLY A 313 23.08 -3.36 17.36
C GLY A 313 22.04 -3.33 16.22
N SER A 314 21.37 -4.44 15.95
CA SER A 314 20.28 -4.51 14.97
C SER A 314 19.04 -3.71 15.44
N PRO A 315 18.34 -2.99 14.53
CA PRO A 315 17.05 -2.37 14.85
C PRO A 315 15.94 -3.42 15.07
N GLY A 316 16.18 -4.70 14.80
CA GLY A 316 15.20 -5.77 14.85
C GLY A 316 14.46 -5.90 16.18
N ASN A 317 15.13 -5.67 17.31
CA ASN A 317 14.49 -5.73 18.63
C ASN A 317 13.46 -4.62 18.83
N LEU A 318 13.75 -3.40 18.34
CA LEU A 318 12.82 -2.27 18.38
C LEU A 318 11.62 -2.52 17.45
N LEU A 319 11.89 -3.03 16.25
CA LEU A 319 10.84 -3.35 15.28
C LEU A 319 9.95 -4.48 15.81
N ALA A 320 10.50 -5.46 16.51
CA ALA A 320 9.76 -6.60 17.06
C ALA A 320 8.90 -6.26 18.30
N LEU A 321 8.93 -5.02 18.81
CA LEU A 321 8.07 -4.60 19.91
C LEU A 321 6.59 -4.82 19.56
N ARG A 322 5.81 -5.38 20.49
CA ARG A 322 4.39 -5.69 20.26
C ARG A 322 3.56 -4.50 19.79
N PRO A 323 3.70 -3.27 20.35
CA PRO A 323 2.96 -2.11 19.86
C PRO A 323 3.30 -1.74 18.41
N VAL A 324 4.59 -1.86 18.05
CA VAL A 324 5.07 -1.60 16.68
C VAL A 324 4.48 -2.63 15.72
N GLN A 325 4.54 -3.90 16.07
CA GLN A 325 3.97 -4.97 15.24
C GLN A 325 2.45 -4.85 15.11
N TRP A 326 1.75 -4.47 16.18
CA TRP A 326 0.30 -4.23 16.16
C TRP A 326 -0.07 -3.06 15.25
N LEU A 327 0.61 -1.91 15.39
CA LEU A 327 0.38 -0.75 14.55
C LEU A 327 0.70 -1.05 13.09
N GLY A 328 1.76 -1.82 12.85
CA GLY A 328 2.09 -2.39 11.55
C GLY A 328 0.93 -3.21 11.02
N ASP A 329 0.36 -4.14 11.79
CA ASP A 329 -0.75 -4.99 11.35
C ASP A 329 -1.98 -4.17 10.91
N VAL A 330 -2.40 -3.19 11.73
CA VAL A 330 -3.57 -2.33 11.48
C VAL A 330 -3.30 -1.14 10.55
N SER A 331 -2.08 -0.99 10.01
CA SER A 331 -1.66 0.24 9.31
C SER A 331 -2.54 0.62 8.13
N TYR A 332 -3.14 -0.37 7.45
CA TYR A 332 -4.04 -0.13 6.32
C TYR A 332 -5.32 0.56 6.77
N SER A 333 -6.00 0.00 7.77
CA SER A 333 -7.19 0.64 8.34
C SER A 333 -6.90 1.98 9.00
N VAL A 334 -5.74 2.16 9.65
CA VAL A 334 -5.33 3.49 10.17
C VAL A 334 -5.21 4.50 9.03
N TYR A 335 -4.57 4.10 7.92
CA TYR A 335 -4.46 4.94 6.73
C TYR A 335 -5.82 5.32 6.14
N LEU A 336 -6.82 4.43 6.18
CA LEU A 336 -8.15 4.77 5.66
C LEU A 336 -8.92 5.73 6.58
N TRP A 337 -8.88 5.52 7.89
CA TRP A 337 -9.72 6.29 8.82
C TRP A 337 -9.15 7.64 9.24
N HIS A 338 -7.83 7.83 9.21
CA HIS A 338 -7.22 9.05 9.75
C HIS A 338 -7.69 10.32 9.03
N TRP A 339 -7.64 10.32 7.69
CA TRP A 339 -7.85 11.52 6.90
C TRP A 339 -9.29 12.04 6.91
N PRO A 340 -10.34 11.19 6.75
CA PRO A 340 -11.71 11.65 6.89
C PRO A 340 -11.97 12.32 8.24
N LEU A 341 -11.39 11.78 9.34
CA LEU A 341 -11.53 12.38 10.66
C LEU A 341 -10.80 13.73 10.76
N VAL A 342 -9.59 13.83 10.21
CA VAL A 342 -8.82 15.09 10.15
C VAL A 342 -9.58 16.18 9.40
N VAL A 343 -10.23 15.84 8.28
CA VAL A 343 -10.95 16.81 7.44
C VAL A 343 -12.33 17.17 7.99
N ILE A 344 -13.09 16.20 8.50
CA ILE A 344 -14.50 16.41 8.89
C ILE A 344 -14.62 17.04 10.28
N VAL A 345 -13.73 16.73 11.24
CA VAL A 345 -13.86 17.25 12.61
C VAL A 345 -13.89 18.79 12.67
N PRO A 346 -12.99 19.54 12.00
CA PRO A 346 -13.04 21.01 11.98
C PRO A 346 -14.33 21.55 11.38
N GLN A 347 -14.89 20.85 10.39
CA GLN A 347 -16.15 21.22 9.75
C GLN A 347 -17.34 21.00 10.71
N ALA A 348 -17.29 19.91 11.48
CA ALA A 348 -18.31 19.58 12.48
C ALA A 348 -18.28 20.52 13.70
N THR A 349 -17.09 20.92 14.14
CA THR A 349 -16.92 21.75 15.35
C THR A 349 -16.87 23.24 15.06
N GLY A 350 -16.57 23.65 13.83
CA GLY A 350 -16.49 25.04 13.41
C GLY A 350 -15.22 25.77 13.86
N HIS A 351 -14.17 25.04 14.24
CA HIS A 351 -12.87 25.61 14.62
C HIS A 351 -11.70 24.72 14.21
N ASP A 352 -10.51 25.30 14.17
CA ASP A 352 -9.28 24.57 13.87
C ASP A 352 -8.96 23.52 14.95
N LEU A 353 -8.25 22.45 14.54
CA LEU A 353 -7.89 21.33 15.39
C LEU A 353 -6.98 21.76 16.56
N THR A 354 -7.52 21.68 17.77
CA THR A 354 -6.74 21.81 19.01
C THR A 354 -5.92 20.56 19.29
N TRP A 355 -4.99 20.63 20.24
CA TRP A 355 -4.23 19.43 20.69
C TRP A 355 -5.13 18.33 21.26
N THR A 356 -6.25 18.70 21.89
CA THR A 356 -7.24 17.73 22.38
C THR A 356 -7.97 17.06 21.21
N ASP A 357 -8.33 17.79 20.16
CA ASP A 357 -8.95 17.23 18.97
C ASP A 357 -7.99 16.28 18.25
N ARG A 358 -6.73 16.68 18.10
CA ARG A 358 -5.68 15.85 17.48
C ARG A 358 -5.51 14.52 18.23
N GLY A 359 -5.44 14.57 19.56
CA GLY A 359 -5.37 13.36 20.39
C GLY A 359 -6.62 12.47 20.29
N SER A 360 -7.79 13.09 20.23
CA SER A 360 -9.08 12.40 20.08
C SER A 360 -9.20 11.73 18.71
N ILE A 361 -8.79 12.41 17.64
CA ILE A 361 -8.76 11.86 16.28
C ILE A 361 -7.77 10.69 16.18
N ALA A 362 -6.58 10.81 16.76
CA ALA A 362 -5.61 9.73 16.80
C ALA A 362 -6.19 8.48 17.49
N LEU A 363 -6.82 8.66 18.66
CA LEU A 363 -7.44 7.56 19.40
C LEU A 363 -8.61 6.95 18.64
N ALA A 364 -9.50 7.77 18.07
CA ALA A 364 -10.63 7.32 17.26
C ALA A 364 -10.16 6.56 16.02
N THR A 365 -9.11 7.03 15.34
CA THR A 365 -8.49 6.36 14.21
C THR A 365 -7.98 4.97 14.60
N LEU A 366 -7.24 4.86 15.70
CA LEU A 366 -6.71 3.57 16.17
C LEU A 366 -7.82 2.61 16.58
N ALA A 367 -8.88 3.11 17.23
CA ALA A 367 -10.03 2.31 17.63
C ALA A 367 -10.80 1.80 16.40
N LEU A 368 -11.18 2.68 15.47
CA LEU A 368 -11.86 2.33 14.23
C LEU A 368 -11.00 1.39 13.38
N ALA A 369 -9.69 1.58 13.36
CA ALA A 369 -8.78 0.71 12.64
C ALA A 369 -8.71 -0.70 13.25
N ALA A 370 -8.65 -0.81 14.58
CA ALA A 370 -8.68 -2.10 15.27
C ALA A 370 -9.99 -2.86 14.99
N LEU A 371 -11.12 -2.15 15.05
CA LEU A 371 -12.44 -2.71 14.75
C LEU A 371 -12.55 -3.14 13.28
N THR A 372 -12.17 -2.28 12.35
CA THR A 372 -12.23 -2.56 10.91
C THR A 372 -11.33 -3.74 10.55
N LYS A 373 -10.11 -3.77 11.08
CA LYS A 373 -9.20 -4.89 10.87
C LYS A 373 -9.80 -6.21 11.35
N THR A 374 -10.36 -6.23 12.55
CA THR A 374 -10.86 -7.46 13.18
C THR A 374 -12.16 -7.95 12.53
N TYR A 375 -13.12 -7.05 12.31
CA TYR A 375 -14.47 -7.42 11.85
C TYR A 375 -14.63 -7.42 10.34
N VAL A 376 -13.79 -6.68 9.62
CA VAL A 376 -13.85 -6.57 8.15
C VAL A 376 -12.65 -7.26 7.54
N GLU A 377 -11.44 -6.74 7.71
CA GLU A 377 -10.27 -7.26 6.98
C GLU A 377 -10.01 -8.74 7.23
N ASP A 378 -9.90 -9.16 8.49
CA ASP A 378 -9.57 -10.54 8.86
C ASP A 378 -10.67 -11.53 8.46
N ARG A 379 -11.93 -11.08 8.43
CA ARG A 379 -13.07 -11.93 8.01
C ARG A 379 -12.99 -12.31 6.54
N PHE A 380 -12.44 -11.43 5.70
CA PHE A 380 -12.27 -11.66 4.26
C PHE A 380 -10.86 -12.13 3.87
N ARG A 381 -9.92 -12.21 4.83
CA ARG A 381 -8.53 -12.67 4.62
C ARG A 381 -8.40 -14.19 4.39
N GLY A 382 -9.26 -14.98 5.03
CA GLY A 382 -9.13 -16.45 5.15
C GLY A 382 -9.69 -17.29 4.01
N ALA A 383 -9.26 -17.10 2.77
CA ALA A 383 -9.62 -17.99 1.66
C ALA A 383 -8.45 -18.85 1.19
N SER A 384 -8.61 -20.17 1.30
CA SER A 384 -7.70 -21.15 0.71
C SER A 384 -7.71 -21.08 -0.83
N TRP A 385 -6.64 -21.59 -1.45
CA TRP A 385 -6.62 -21.83 -2.89
C TRP A 385 -7.78 -22.74 -3.28
N GLY A 386 -8.67 -22.27 -4.18
CA GLY A 386 -9.81 -23.06 -4.68
C GLY A 386 -11.22 -22.53 -4.35
N VAL A 387 -11.36 -21.43 -3.60
CA VAL A 387 -12.68 -20.79 -3.41
C VAL A 387 -13.20 -20.24 -4.75
N PRO A 388 -14.49 -20.44 -5.10
CA PRO A 388 -15.05 -19.99 -6.38
C PRO A 388 -14.80 -18.51 -6.62
N LEU A 389 -14.16 -18.21 -7.75
CA LEU A 389 -13.77 -16.87 -8.18
C LEU A 389 -14.92 -15.83 -8.25
N PRO A 390 -16.20 -16.15 -8.58
CA PRO A 390 -17.17 -15.09 -8.87
C PRO A 390 -17.80 -14.42 -7.64
N LYS A 391 -17.93 -15.12 -6.50
CA LYS A 391 -18.64 -14.57 -5.32
C LYS A 391 -17.97 -13.31 -4.74
N PRO A 392 -16.63 -13.27 -4.57
CA PRO A 392 -15.99 -12.07 -4.06
C PRO A 392 -16.08 -10.87 -5.01
N PHE A 393 -15.99 -11.09 -6.33
CA PHE A 393 -16.17 -10.03 -7.31
C PHE A 393 -17.61 -9.52 -7.35
N ALA A 394 -18.60 -10.40 -7.21
CA ALA A 394 -20.01 -10.00 -7.16
C ALA A 394 -20.32 -9.16 -5.91
N ILE A 395 -19.82 -9.57 -4.73
CA ILE A 395 -19.99 -8.81 -3.48
C ILE A 395 -19.27 -7.47 -3.58
N ALA A 396 -18.04 -7.46 -4.09
CA ALA A 396 -17.29 -6.23 -4.31
C ALA A 396 -18.00 -5.30 -5.30
N GLY A 397 -18.47 -5.84 -6.43
CA GLY A 397 -19.22 -5.09 -7.43
C GLY A 397 -20.48 -4.47 -6.86
N LEU A 398 -21.28 -5.24 -6.10
CA LEU A 398 -22.47 -4.72 -5.42
C LEU A 398 -22.13 -3.60 -4.42
N ALA A 399 -21.11 -3.81 -3.59
CA ALA A 399 -20.68 -2.80 -2.62
C ALA A 399 -20.19 -1.52 -3.31
N MET A 400 -19.44 -1.65 -4.42
CA MET A 400 -19.04 -0.50 -5.25
C MET A 400 -20.25 0.21 -5.85
N THR A 401 -21.24 -0.52 -6.35
CA THR A 401 -22.49 0.07 -6.87
C THR A 401 -23.23 0.85 -5.80
N VAL A 402 -23.30 0.34 -4.56
CA VAL A 402 -23.94 1.04 -3.44
C VAL A 402 -23.23 2.37 -3.13
N VAL A 403 -21.89 2.38 -3.05
CA VAL A 403 -21.11 3.60 -2.80
C VAL A 403 -21.27 4.60 -3.94
N ILE A 404 -21.20 4.14 -5.20
CA ILE A 404 -21.37 4.98 -6.39
C ILE A 404 -22.79 5.57 -6.44
N ALA A 405 -23.81 4.77 -6.14
CA ALA A 405 -25.20 5.22 -6.10
C ALA A 405 -25.42 6.25 -5.00
N GLY A 406 -24.88 6.02 -3.79
CA GLY A 406 -24.94 6.99 -2.69
C GLY A 406 -24.30 8.32 -3.05
N ALA A 407 -23.13 8.29 -3.69
CA ALA A 407 -22.48 9.50 -4.19
C ALA A 407 -23.26 10.17 -5.34
N ALA A 408 -23.91 9.40 -6.22
CA ALA A 408 -24.75 9.96 -7.29
C ALA A 408 -26.00 10.67 -6.74
N VAL A 409 -26.61 10.12 -5.69
CA VAL A 409 -27.72 10.78 -4.97
C VAL A 409 -27.25 12.10 -4.36
N GLN A 410 -26.12 12.11 -3.67
CA GLN A 410 -25.58 13.32 -3.06
C GLN A 410 -25.21 14.40 -4.11
N LEU A 411 -24.67 13.99 -5.27
CA LEU A 411 -24.43 14.92 -6.39
C LEU A 411 -25.74 15.54 -6.90
N HIS A 412 -26.75 14.71 -7.13
CA HIS A 412 -28.03 15.18 -7.66
C HIS A 412 -28.70 16.20 -6.74
N GLU A 413 -28.67 15.97 -5.43
CA GLU A 413 -29.21 16.92 -4.45
C GLU A 413 -28.40 18.22 -4.39
N SER A 414 -27.06 18.14 -4.46
CA SER A 414 -26.23 19.35 -4.54
C SER A 414 -26.57 20.20 -5.77
N ASP A 415 -26.83 19.56 -6.92
CA ASP A 415 -27.23 20.24 -8.14
C ASP A 415 -28.62 20.91 -7.98
N GLN A 416 -29.56 20.25 -7.30
CA GLN A 416 -30.87 20.81 -6.98
C GLN A 416 -30.77 22.04 -6.08
N LEU A 417 -30.02 21.94 -4.98
CA LEU A 417 -29.79 23.07 -4.06
C LEU A 417 -29.14 24.25 -4.78
N ALA A 418 -28.19 23.99 -5.68
CA ALA A 418 -27.56 25.02 -6.50
C ALA A 418 -28.54 25.65 -7.50
N ALA A 419 -29.47 24.88 -8.08
CA ALA A 419 -30.50 25.39 -8.97
C ALA A 419 -31.51 26.26 -8.21
N ASP A 420 -32.00 25.79 -7.07
CA ASP A 420 -32.95 26.52 -6.21
C ASP A 420 -32.33 27.84 -5.72
N ALA A 421 -31.05 27.83 -5.34
CA ALA A 421 -30.33 29.03 -4.93
C ALA A 421 -30.13 30.04 -6.07
N ARG A 422 -30.09 29.59 -7.34
CA ARG A 422 -30.06 30.50 -8.51
C ARG A 422 -31.42 31.13 -8.73
N VAL A 423 -32.49 30.33 -8.70
CA VAL A 423 -33.87 30.82 -8.84
C VAL A 423 -34.23 31.82 -7.75
N ALA A 424 -33.79 31.60 -6.52
CA ALA A 424 -34.06 32.52 -5.40
C ALA A 424 -33.31 33.88 -5.50
N ARG A 425 -32.31 34.01 -6.39
CA ARG A 425 -31.54 35.25 -6.61
C ARG A 425 -32.05 36.07 -7.79
N GLU A 426 -32.89 35.49 -8.64
CA GLU A 426 -33.61 36.16 -9.74
C GLU A 426 -34.93 36.75 -9.22
#